data_AF-X0V042-F1
#
_entry.id   AF-X0V042-F1
#
_cell.length_a   1.000
_cell.length_b   1.000
_cell.length_c   1.000
_cell.angle_alpha   90.00
_cell.angle_beta   90.00
_cell.angle_gamma   90.00
#
_symmetry.space_group_name_H-M   'P 1'
#
loop_
_entity.id
_entity.type
_entity.pdbx_description
1 polymer ?
#
loop_
_entity_poly.entity_id
_entity_poly.type
_entity_poly.pdbx_seq_one_letter_code
_entity_poly.pdbx_strand_id
1 'polypeptide(L)'
;GFQLEVFPNRPDLLSIEGLARAYASFTGLRTGLREYEVKEAGYKVNVEKKVEGVRPYFVTAVVKNVDFDDSLIRSVIQMQEKLHVTHGRRRRKVAVGLHNLEPIEFPVTYTTKPPDFKFRPLGERFEKDLTQILTEMHTGREYAWTVEGFEEYPMILDSKGMVLSMPPIINGEYTRIDEATRDIFIDVTGTDLKAITEVLNIIVTTFADRGAQIYAVENHYYNGEALKTPDLGPREMALDNDYVNGTLGMEFTSEETATLLGKMGYDA
;
A
#
# COMPACT_ATOMS: atom_id res chain seq x y z
N GLY A 1 5.93 -13.92 -23.11
CA GLY A 1 5.39 -13.59 -21.77
C GLY A 1 3.97 -14.08 -21.68
N PHE A 2 3.47 -14.32 -20.47
CA PHE A 2 2.08 -14.75 -20.24
C PHE A 2 1.25 -13.55 -19.76
N GLN A 3 0.00 -13.48 -20.20
CA GLN A 3 -1.00 -12.54 -19.69
C GLN A 3 -1.99 -13.30 -18.83
N LEU A 4 -2.32 -12.75 -17.66
CA LEU A 4 -3.21 -13.37 -16.70
C LEU A 4 -4.33 -12.39 -16.36
N GLU A 5 -5.55 -12.89 -16.41
CA GLU A 5 -6.75 -12.18 -15.97
C GLU A 5 -7.14 -12.72 -14.59
N VAL A 6 -7.39 -11.82 -13.65
CA VAL A 6 -7.77 -12.15 -12.26
C VAL A 6 -9.05 -11.43 -11.88
N PHE A 7 -9.82 -12.00 -10.96
CA PHE A 7 -11.08 -11.41 -10.53
C PHE A 7 -10.87 -10.06 -9.83
N PRO A 8 -11.71 -9.04 -10.09
CA PRO A 8 -11.57 -7.72 -9.49
C PRO A 8 -11.67 -7.67 -7.96
N ASN A 9 -12.30 -8.67 -7.33
CA ASN A 9 -12.44 -8.77 -5.87
C ASN A 9 -11.24 -9.42 -5.17
N ARG A 10 -10.18 -9.77 -5.91
CA ARG A 10 -8.94 -10.35 -5.38
C ARG A 10 -7.72 -9.50 -5.77
N PRO A 11 -7.64 -8.25 -5.27
CA PRO A 11 -6.50 -7.37 -5.57
C PRO A 11 -5.16 -7.93 -5.07
N ASP A 12 -5.19 -8.87 -4.14
CA ASP A 12 -4.03 -9.63 -3.68
C ASP A 12 -3.40 -10.51 -4.78
N LEU A 13 -4.09 -10.78 -5.90
CA LEU A 13 -3.58 -11.57 -7.03
C LEU A 13 -2.96 -10.69 -8.14
N LEU A 14 -2.86 -9.37 -7.95
CA LEU A 14 -2.36 -8.45 -8.97
C LEU A 14 -0.83 -8.46 -9.12
N SER A 15 -0.13 -9.14 -8.20
CA SER A 15 1.33 -9.37 -8.19
C SER A 15 1.69 -10.84 -8.44
N ILE A 16 2.93 -11.09 -8.81
CA ILE A 16 3.44 -12.45 -9.05
C ILE A 16 3.47 -13.23 -7.73
N GLU A 17 3.85 -12.56 -6.64
CA GLU A 17 3.94 -13.10 -5.30
C GLU A 17 2.55 -13.53 -4.81
N GLY A 18 1.55 -12.67 -5.00
CA GLY A 18 0.17 -12.96 -4.66
C GLY A 18 -0.40 -14.17 -5.41
N LEU A 19 -0.12 -14.24 -6.71
CA LEU A 19 -0.48 -15.39 -7.53
C LEU A 19 0.25 -16.66 -7.09
N ALA A 20 1.56 -16.59 -6.86
CA ALA A 20 2.36 -17.72 -6.42
C ALA A 20 1.90 -18.24 -5.06
N ARG A 21 1.56 -17.34 -4.13
CA ARG A 21 0.99 -17.65 -2.81
C ARG A 21 -0.34 -18.39 -2.95
N ALA A 22 -1.26 -17.87 -3.76
CA ALA A 22 -2.56 -18.51 -3.98
C ALA A 22 -2.42 -19.88 -4.69
N TYR A 23 -1.53 -19.98 -5.68
CA TYR A 23 -1.28 -21.21 -6.41
C TYR A 23 -0.62 -22.29 -5.53
N ALA A 24 0.31 -21.90 -4.65
CA ALA A 24 0.93 -22.80 -3.68
C ALA A 24 -0.08 -23.36 -2.68
N SER A 25 -1.04 -22.56 -2.22
CA SER A 25 -2.15 -23.06 -1.39
C SER A 25 -3.04 -24.01 -2.20
N PHE A 26 -3.45 -23.61 -3.40
CA PHE A 26 -4.39 -24.38 -4.23
C PHE A 26 -3.85 -25.76 -4.63
N THR A 27 -2.56 -25.85 -4.97
CA THR A 27 -1.89 -27.10 -5.34
C THR A 27 -1.56 -28.00 -4.14
N GLY A 28 -1.77 -27.51 -2.92
CA GLY A 28 -1.45 -28.25 -1.69
C GLY A 28 0.01 -28.15 -1.25
N LEU A 29 0.86 -27.38 -1.97
CA LEU A 29 2.26 -27.20 -1.61
C LEU A 29 2.41 -26.52 -0.24
N ARG A 30 1.57 -25.52 0.03
CA ARG A 30 1.59 -24.80 1.31
C ARG A 30 0.19 -24.26 1.61
N THR A 31 -0.67 -25.13 2.12
CA THR A 31 -2.06 -24.81 2.52
C THR A 31 -2.12 -23.98 3.80
N GLY A 32 -3.34 -23.57 4.17
CA GLY A 32 -3.61 -22.85 5.42
C GLY A 32 -3.42 -21.35 5.29
N LEU A 33 -3.80 -20.65 6.36
CA LEU A 33 -3.57 -19.22 6.51
C LEU A 33 -2.07 -18.92 6.57
N ARG A 34 -1.67 -17.80 5.95
CA ARG A 34 -0.31 -17.26 6.07
C ARG A 34 -0.24 -16.32 7.26
N GLU A 35 0.69 -16.59 8.16
CA GLU A 35 1.01 -15.70 9.26
C GLU A 35 2.15 -14.76 8.86
N TYR A 36 2.01 -13.49 9.24
CA TYR A 36 3.01 -12.46 8.99
C TYR A 36 3.31 -11.73 10.30
N GLU A 37 4.56 -11.78 10.74
CA GLU A 37 5.01 -11.06 11.92
C GLU A 37 5.17 -9.57 11.61
N VAL A 38 4.57 -8.70 12.43
CA VAL A 38 4.77 -7.25 12.39
C VAL A 38 5.60 -6.85 13.61
N LYS A 39 6.78 -6.27 13.35
CA LYS A 39 7.74 -5.88 14.38
C LYS A 39 7.57 -4.43 14.82
N GLU A 40 8.01 -4.12 16.03
CA GLU A 40 8.04 -2.76 16.56
C GLU A 40 9.41 -2.12 16.38
N ALA A 41 9.43 -0.86 15.92
CA ALA A 41 10.65 -0.06 15.82
C ALA A 41 10.48 1.41 16.22
N GLY A 42 9.29 1.81 16.69
CA GLY A 42 9.03 3.17 17.15
C GLY A 42 8.96 4.23 16.04
N TYR A 43 8.68 3.83 14.80
CA TYR A 43 8.44 4.76 13.70
C TYR A 43 7.14 5.53 13.93
N LYS A 44 7.19 6.85 13.71
CA LYS A 44 6.08 7.76 14.00
C LYS A 44 5.77 8.69 12.85
N VAL A 45 4.48 8.87 12.61
CA VAL A 45 3.94 9.77 11.60
C VAL A 45 2.97 10.72 12.27
N ASN A 46 2.97 11.98 11.87
CA ASN A 46 1.98 12.97 12.28
C ASN A 46 1.05 13.28 11.10
N VAL A 47 -0.26 13.16 11.31
CA VAL A 47 -1.31 13.51 10.35
C VAL A 47 -1.97 14.81 10.79
N GLU A 48 -1.72 15.88 10.08
CA GLU A 48 -2.23 17.21 10.44
C GLU A 48 -3.70 17.41 10.07
N LYS A 49 -4.41 18.25 10.84
CA LYS A 49 -5.82 18.57 10.58
C LYS A 49 -6.07 19.11 9.17
N LYS A 50 -5.08 19.77 8.57
CA LYS A 50 -5.19 20.36 7.23
C LYS A 50 -5.59 19.35 6.14
N VAL A 51 -5.19 18.08 6.28
CA VAL A 51 -5.53 17.05 5.27
C VAL A 51 -6.98 16.56 5.36
N GLU A 52 -7.70 16.85 6.45
CA GLU A 52 -9.08 16.39 6.71
C GLU A 52 -10.02 16.78 5.55
N GLY A 53 -9.92 18.02 5.07
CA GLY A 53 -10.77 18.55 4.00
C GLY A 53 -10.38 18.14 2.58
N VAL A 54 -9.22 17.49 2.41
CA VAL A 54 -8.65 17.19 1.08
C VAL A 54 -8.56 15.69 0.85
N ARG A 55 -7.83 14.99 1.74
CA ARG A 55 -7.55 13.55 1.65
C ARG A 55 -7.24 13.02 3.06
N PRO A 56 -8.27 12.68 3.84
CA PRO A 56 -8.19 12.61 5.30
C PRO A 56 -7.42 11.43 5.86
N TYR A 57 -7.33 10.31 5.13
CA TYR A 57 -6.78 9.08 5.69
C TYR A 57 -5.37 8.78 5.19
N PHE A 58 -4.57 8.26 6.11
CA PHE A 58 -3.17 7.91 5.92
C PHE A 58 -2.80 6.67 6.74
N VAL A 59 -2.23 5.68 6.08
CA VAL A 59 -1.68 4.48 6.71
C VAL A 59 -0.29 4.22 6.16
N THR A 60 0.58 3.67 6.99
CA THR A 60 2.00 3.54 6.65
C THR A 60 2.59 2.24 7.20
N ALA A 61 3.69 1.80 6.61
CA ALA A 61 4.48 0.69 7.09
C ALA A 61 5.96 0.91 6.76
N VAL A 62 6.84 0.24 7.49
CA VAL A 62 8.23 0.08 7.09
C VAL A 62 8.47 -1.37 6.72
N VAL A 63 9.17 -1.61 5.62
CA VAL A 63 9.61 -2.94 5.21
C VAL A 63 11.13 -2.92 5.08
N LYS A 64 11.81 -3.90 5.66
CA LYS A 64 13.28 -3.99 5.65
C LYS A 64 13.78 -5.28 5.04
N ASN A 65 15.05 -5.26 4.65
CA ASN A 65 15.75 -6.40 4.04
C ASN A 65 15.07 -6.88 2.74
N VAL A 66 14.66 -5.92 1.90
CA VAL A 66 14.19 -6.20 0.55
C VAL A 66 15.41 -6.35 -0.35
N ASP A 67 15.55 -7.49 -1.01
CA ASP A 67 16.56 -7.66 -2.05
C ASP A 67 15.97 -7.20 -3.39
N PHE A 68 16.15 -5.92 -3.70
CA PHE A 68 15.68 -5.36 -4.96
C PHE A 68 16.56 -5.81 -6.12
N ASP A 69 15.91 -6.51 -7.05
CA ASP A 69 16.38 -6.63 -8.42
C ASP A 69 15.44 -5.85 -9.37
N ASP A 70 15.92 -5.66 -10.59
CA ASP A 70 15.23 -4.93 -11.65
C ASP A 70 13.83 -5.54 -11.98
N SER A 71 13.66 -6.85 -11.74
CA SER A 71 12.40 -7.55 -11.96
C SER A 71 11.38 -7.29 -10.84
N LEU A 72 11.84 -7.25 -9.59
CA LEU A 72 11.04 -6.96 -8.42
C LEU A 72 10.59 -5.51 -8.42
N ILE A 73 11.48 -4.57 -8.74
CA ILE A 73 11.13 -3.15 -8.85
C ILE A 73 9.99 -2.98 -9.87
N ARG A 74 10.11 -3.58 -11.06
CA ARG A 74 9.06 -3.54 -12.08
C ARG A 74 7.77 -4.21 -11.60
N SER A 75 7.85 -5.35 -10.91
CA SER A 75 6.68 -6.05 -10.40
C SER A 75 5.92 -5.23 -9.35
N VAL A 76 6.66 -4.58 -8.45
CA VAL A 76 6.11 -3.70 -7.41
C VAL A 76 5.46 -2.46 -8.01
N ILE A 77 6.13 -1.80 -8.97
CA ILE A 77 5.55 -0.66 -9.69
C ILE A 77 4.28 -1.07 -10.43
N GLN A 78 4.30 -2.21 -11.12
CA GLN A 78 3.12 -2.72 -11.83
C GLN A 78 1.96 -3.04 -10.87
N MET A 79 2.25 -3.63 -9.70
CA MET A 79 1.25 -3.88 -8.66
C MET A 79 0.66 -2.55 -8.16
N GLN A 80 1.51 -1.57 -7.85
CA GLN A 80 1.10 -0.24 -7.42
C GLN A 80 0.16 0.43 -8.44
N GLU A 81 0.52 0.42 -9.73
CA GLU A 81 -0.31 0.97 -10.82
C GLU A 81 -1.65 0.24 -10.95
N LYS A 82 -1.67 -1.09 -10.90
CA LYS A 82 -2.91 -1.88 -10.96
C LYS A 82 -3.81 -1.58 -9.76
N LEU A 83 -3.27 -1.48 -8.56
CA LEU A 83 -4.01 -1.13 -7.35
C LEU A 83 -4.57 0.30 -7.43
N HIS A 84 -3.82 1.25 -8.00
CA HIS A 84 -4.31 2.61 -8.25
C HIS A 84 -5.50 2.65 -9.21
N VAL A 85 -5.45 1.89 -10.31
CA VAL A 85 -6.51 1.88 -11.33
C VAL A 85 -7.76 1.18 -10.80
N THR A 86 -7.61 0.03 -10.15
CA THR A 86 -8.72 -0.82 -9.71
C THR A 86 -9.26 -0.39 -8.34
N HIS A 87 -8.64 -0.86 -7.25
CA HIS A 87 -9.08 -0.60 -5.86
C HIS A 87 -9.07 0.90 -5.52
N GLY A 88 -8.11 1.62 -6.10
CA GLY A 88 -7.92 3.06 -5.92
C GLY A 88 -8.80 3.95 -6.79
N ARG A 89 -9.59 3.40 -7.73
CA ARG A 89 -10.44 4.15 -8.68
C ARG A 89 -9.67 5.29 -9.37
N ARG A 90 -8.58 4.93 -10.06
CA ARG A 90 -7.61 5.87 -10.67
C ARG A 90 -7.08 6.88 -9.65
N ARG A 91 -6.53 6.38 -8.55
CA ARG A 91 -5.95 7.15 -7.44
C ARG A 91 -6.88 8.00 -6.57
N ARG A 92 -8.13 8.21 -6.99
CA ARG A 92 -9.13 8.97 -6.22
C ARG A 92 -9.27 8.44 -4.80
N LYS A 93 -9.45 7.12 -4.67
CA LYS A 93 -9.72 6.43 -3.39
C LYS A 93 -8.44 6.06 -2.64
N VAL A 94 -7.42 5.62 -3.37
CA VAL A 94 -6.16 5.11 -2.81
C VAL A 94 -4.99 5.56 -3.66
N ALA A 95 -3.96 6.11 -3.02
CA ALA A 95 -2.67 6.38 -3.64
C ALA A 95 -1.57 5.84 -2.73
N VAL A 96 -0.56 5.26 -3.36
CA VAL A 96 0.51 4.51 -2.70
C VAL A 96 1.81 5.21 -3.08
N GLY A 97 2.65 5.50 -2.10
CA GLY A 97 4.04 5.88 -2.29
C GLY A 97 4.97 4.82 -1.70
N LEU A 98 6.07 4.61 -2.40
CA LEU A 98 7.16 3.73 -1.99
C LEU A 98 8.43 4.58 -1.97
N HIS A 99 9.11 4.58 -0.84
CA HIS A 99 10.18 5.51 -0.55
C HIS A 99 11.39 4.76 0.00
N ASN A 100 12.60 5.02 -0.53
CA ASN A 100 13.83 4.57 0.12
C ASN A 100 13.85 5.13 1.55
N LEU A 101 13.97 4.23 2.54
CA LEU A 101 13.92 4.58 3.97
C LEU A 101 15.18 5.31 4.42
N GLU A 102 16.34 5.00 3.84
CA GLU A 102 17.65 5.46 4.31
C GLU A 102 17.75 6.99 4.53
N PRO A 103 17.30 7.85 3.60
CA PRO A 103 17.39 9.30 3.81
C PRO A 103 16.36 9.86 4.81
N ILE A 104 15.27 9.13 5.12
CA ILE A 104 14.11 9.67 5.83
C ILE A 104 14.40 9.86 7.33
N GLU A 105 14.15 11.06 7.85
CA GLU A 105 14.14 11.31 9.29
C GLU A 105 12.72 11.40 9.87
N PHE A 106 12.45 10.57 10.88
CA PHE A 106 11.17 10.56 11.58
C PHE A 106 11.13 11.65 12.69
N PRO A 107 9.94 12.16 13.06
CA PRO A 107 8.63 11.78 12.53
C PRO A 107 8.37 12.35 11.14
N VAL A 108 7.73 11.55 10.29
CA VAL A 108 7.19 12.00 8.99
C VAL A 108 5.88 12.75 9.23
N THR A 109 5.61 13.78 8.45
CA THR A 109 4.41 14.61 8.56
C THR A 109 3.60 14.57 7.27
N TYR A 110 2.31 14.22 7.38
CA TYR A 110 1.33 14.33 6.32
C TYR A 110 0.48 15.58 6.53
N THR A 111 0.60 16.54 5.60
CA THR A 111 0.03 17.89 5.69
C THR A 111 -0.40 18.37 4.29
N THR A 112 -0.72 19.65 4.16
CA THR A 112 -0.94 20.33 2.88
C THR A 112 0.02 21.52 2.72
N LYS A 113 0.32 21.89 1.48
CA LYS A 113 1.14 23.06 1.12
C LYS A 113 0.49 23.90 0.02
N PRO A 114 0.76 25.22 0.00
CA PRO A 114 0.23 26.10 -1.03
C PRO A 114 0.87 25.84 -2.41
N PRO A 115 0.25 26.31 -3.51
CA PRO A 115 0.67 25.99 -4.87
C PRO A 115 2.08 26.48 -5.27
N ASP A 116 2.62 27.46 -4.55
CA ASP A 116 3.96 28.04 -4.75
C ASP A 116 5.07 27.30 -4.00
N PHE A 117 4.71 26.32 -3.15
CA PHE A 117 5.68 25.46 -2.47
C PHE A 117 6.47 24.62 -3.48
N LYS A 118 7.77 24.46 -3.24
CA LYS A 118 8.69 23.81 -4.18
C LYS A 118 9.31 22.55 -3.61
N PHE A 119 9.50 21.57 -4.48
CA PHE A 119 10.37 20.43 -4.22
C PHE A 119 10.88 19.84 -5.53
N ARG A 120 11.83 18.91 -5.45
CA ARG A 120 12.33 18.17 -6.62
C ARG A 120 11.50 16.89 -6.82
N PRO A 121 10.57 16.86 -7.79
CA PRO A 121 9.78 15.66 -8.06
C PRO A 121 10.61 14.58 -8.75
N LEU A 122 10.15 13.34 -8.67
CA LEU A 122 10.82 12.18 -9.23
C LEU A 122 11.09 12.36 -10.73
N GLY A 123 12.34 12.17 -11.14
CA GLY A 123 12.78 12.27 -12.53
C GLY A 123 13.24 13.67 -12.95
N GLU A 124 13.07 14.69 -12.12
CA GLU A 124 13.48 16.05 -12.41
C GLU A 124 14.85 16.39 -11.83
N ARG A 125 15.59 17.27 -12.54
CA ARG A 125 16.90 17.76 -12.08
C ARG A 125 16.79 18.95 -11.12
N PHE A 126 15.72 19.72 -11.22
CA PHE A 126 15.52 20.97 -10.49
C PHE A 126 14.18 20.94 -9.75
N GLU A 127 14.05 21.80 -8.75
CA GLU A 127 12.79 21.97 -8.06
C GLU A 127 11.74 22.63 -8.96
N LYS A 128 10.50 22.23 -8.76
CA LYS A 128 9.31 22.80 -9.38
C LYS A 128 8.32 23.17 -8.29
N ASP A 129 7.55 24.23 -8.49
CA ASP A 129 6.39 24.48 -7.62
C ASP A 129 5.25 23.51 -7.93
N LEU A 130 4.27 23.40 -7.03
CA LEU A 130 3.18 22.44 -7.18
C LEU A 130 2.31 22.73 -8.41
N THR A 131 2.19 24.00 -8.80
CA THR A 131 1.46 24.41 -10.00
C THR A 131 2.16 23.90 -11.27
N GLN A 132 3.49 24.07 -11.34
CA GLN A 132 4.31 23.53 -12.42
C GLN A 132 4.24 22.01 -12.48
N ILE A 133 4.26 21.34 -11.33
CA ILE A 133 4.11 19.88 -11.27
C ILE A 133 2.78 19.46 -11.88
N LEU A 134 1.66 20.09 -11.48
CA LEU A 134 0.32 19.75 -11.95
C LEU A 134 0.09 20.06 -13.45
N THR A 135 0.73 21.10 -14.00
CA THR A 135 0.45 21.59 -15.36
C THR A 135 1.49 21.18 -16.40
N GLU A 136 2.76 21.08 -16.03
CA GLU A 136 3.87 20.81 -16.97
C GLU A 136 4.25 19.33 -17.02
N MET A 137 4.18 18.62 -15.90
CA MET A 137 4.59 17.21 -15.84
C MET A 137 3.50 16.28 -16.37
N HIS A 138 3.92 15.19 -17.01
CA HIS A 138 2.99 14.18 -17.52
C HIS A 138 2.08 13.61 -16.43
N THR A 139 2.68 13.15 -15.32
CA THR A 139 1.98 12.61 -14.14
C THR A 139 1.07 13.65 -13.49
N GLY A 140 1.52 14.90 -13.41
CA GLY A 140 0.70 16.02 -12.96
C GLY A 140 -0.57 16.16 -13.77
N ARG A 141 -0.45 16.32 -15.10
CA ARG A 141 -1.60 16.48 -15.98
C ARG A 141 -2.56 15.29 -15.95
N GLU A 142 -2.02 14.08 -15.81
CA GLU A 142 -2.82 12.85 -15.76
C GLU A 142 -3.70 12.77 -14.50
N TYR A 143 -3.20 13.25 -13.35
CA TYR A 143 -3.85 13.09 -12.05
C TYR A 143 -4.30 14.40 -11.39
N ALA A 144 -4.09 15.57 -12.00
CA ALA A 144 -4.44 16.88 -11.42
C ALA A 144 -5.91 16.98 -10.99
N TRP A 145 -6.82 16.35 -11.73
CA TRP A 145 -8.25 16.27 -11.40
C TRP A 145 -8.54 15.69 -10.00
N THR A 146 -7.61 14.92 -9.42
CA THR A 146 -7.78 14.36 -8.07
C THR A 146 -7.63 15.40 -6.96
N VAL A 147 -7.03 16.54 -7.26
CA VAL A 147 -6.80 17.66 -6.33
C VAL A 147 -7.38 18.98 -6.85
N GLU A 148 -8.24 18.90 -7.88
CA GLU A 148 -8.89 20.06 -8.46
C GLU A 148 -9.88 20.69 -7.47
N GLY A 149 -9.85 22.03 -7.38
CA GLY A 149 -10.73 22.80 -6.49
C GLY A 149 -10.21 23.01 -5.06
N PHE A 150 -9.05 22.43 -4.70
CA PHE A 150 -8.41 22.70 -3.41
C PHE A 150 -7.41 23.86 -3.48
N GLU A 151 -7.32 24.63 -2.40
CA GLU A 151 -6.38 25.77 -2.27
C GLU A 151 -4.96 25.34 -1.86
N GLU A 152 -4.85 24.26 -1.09
CA GLU A 152 -3.57 23.64 -0.73
C GLU A 152 -3.60 22.15 -1.13
N TYR A 153 -2.42 21.60 -1.43
CA TYR A 153 -2.27 20.23 -1.92
C TYR A 153 -1.62 19.30 -0.90
N PRO A 154 -2.00 18.01 -0.84
CA PRO A 154 -1.42 17.06 0.10
C PRO A 154 0.08 16.86 -0.12
N MET A 155 0.84 16.81 0.97
CA MET A 155 2.29 16.67 0.98
C MET A 155 2.74 15.77 2.13
N ILE A 156 3.77 14.97 1.86
CA ILE A 156 4.44 14.15 2.88
C ILE A 156 5.89 14.64 2.99
N LEU A 157 6.31 14.98 4.20
CA LEU A 157 7.64 15.50 4.49
C LEU A 157 8.25 14.76 5.68
N ASP A 158 9.57 14.65 5.71
CA ASP A 158 10.30 14.17 6.88
C ASP A 158 10.54 15.29 7.91
N SER A 159 11.19 14.99 9.03
CA SER A 159 11.46 15.97 10.09
C SER A 159 12.50 17.04 9.71
N LYS A 160 13.27 16.82 8.63
CA LYS A 160 14.15 17.83 8.02
C LYS A 160 13.40 18.77 7.07
N GLY A 161 12.11 18.50 6.80
CA GLY A 161 11.32 19.22 5.80
C GLY A 161 11.60 18.78 4.37
N MET A 162 12.26 17.63 4.18
CA MET A 162 12.49 17.06 2.85
C MET A 162 11.23 16.34 2.37
N VAL A 163 10.85 16.56 1.11
CA VAL A 163 9.61 16.02 0.55
C VAL A 163 9.78 14.57 0.13
N LEU A 164 8.92 13.71 0.67
CA LEU A 164 8.75 12.32 0.25
C LEU A 164 7.86 12.24 -0.97
N SER A 165 6.72 12.94 -0.98
CA SER A 165 5.79 12.96 -2.11
C SER A 165 4.76 14.09 -2.02
N MET A 166 4.08 14.31 -3.15
CA MET A 166 2.83 15.07 -3.28
C MET A 166 1.71 14.09 -3.65
N PRO A 167 1.02 13.47 -2.68
CA PRO A 167 -0.06 12.54 -2.99
C PRO A 167 -1.29 13.23 -3.62
N PRO A 168 -2.00 12.59 -4.57
CA PRO A 168 -1.70 11.31 -5.21
C PRO A 168 -0.93 11.46 -6.54
N ILE A 169 -0.16 12.54 -6.69
CA ILE A 169 0.40 12.99 -7.97
C ILE A 169 1.76 12.33 -8.26
N ILE A 170 2.77 12.60 -7.44
CA ILE A 170 4.16 12.20 -7.71
C ILE A 170 5.00 12.08 -6.43
N ASN A 171 5.99 11.19 -6.46
CA ASN A 171 7.00 11.07 -5.41
C ASN A 171 8.09 12.13 -5.55
N GLY A 172 8.81 12.41 -4.48
CA GLY A 172 10.01 13.21 -4.48
C GLY A 172 11.22 12.42 -4.98
N GLU A 173 12.17 13.12 -5.59
CA GLU A 173 13.46 12.55 -5.98
C GLU A 173 14.31 12.14 -4.76
N TYR A 174 14.05 12.77 -3.59
CA TYR A 174 14.77 12.56 -2.33
C TYR A 174 14.73 11.11 -1.84
N THR A 175 13.61 10.42 -2.04
CA THR A 175 13.38 9.05 -1.56
C THR A 175 13.17 8.06 -2.70
N ARG A 176 13.78 8.32 -3.86
CA ARG A 176 13.75 7.41 -5.01
C ARG A 176 14.21 6.01 -4.61
N ILE A 177 13.48 5.00 -5.07
CA ILE A 177 13.90 3.59 -4.99
C ILE A 177 14.76 3.25 -6.20
N ASP A 178 15.82 2.51 -5.95
CA ASP A 178 16.74 1.93 -6.94
C ASP A 178 17.17 0.51 -6.50
N GLU A 179 18.05 -0.11 -7.28
CA GLU A 179 18.58 -1.45 -7.00
C GLU A 179 19.42 -1.53 -5.71
N ALA A 180 19.92 -0.40 -5.20
CA ALA A 180 20.70 -0.35 -3.96
C ALA A 180 19.81 -0.23 -2.72
N THR A 181 18.55 0.19 -2.90
CA THR A 181 17.57 0.30 -1.82
C THR A 181 17.37 -1.07 -1.15
N ARG A 182 17.26 -1.09 0.18
CA ARG A 182 17.02 -2.31 0.98
C ARG A 182 15.86 -2.18 1.94
N ASP A 183 15.64 -0.97 2.42
CA ASP A 183 14.59 -0.65 3.35
C ASP A 183 13.67 0.40 2.74
N ILE A 184 12.36 0.24 2.93
CA ILE A 184 11.32 1.04 2.28
C ILE A 184 10.37 1.57 3.35
N PHE A 185 10.06 2.85 3.25
CA PHE A 185 8.88 3.44 3.86
C PHE A 185 7.73 3.42 2.85
N ILE A 186 6.60 2.84 3.25
CA ILE A 186 5.41 2.71 2.41
C ILE A 186 4.35 3.61 3.00
N ASP A 187 3.77 4.46 2.16
CA ASP A 187 2.65 5.31 2.52
C ASP A 187 1.45 5.02 1.63
N VAL A 188 0.26 5.05 2.23
CA VAL A 188 -0.99 4.93 1.49
C VAL A 188 -1.96 6.01 1.97
N THR A 189 -2.28 6.95 1.07
CA THR A 189 -3.25 8.03 1.32
C THR A 189 -4.57 7.76 0.63
N GLY A 190 -5.67 8.22 1.21
CA GLY A 190 -6.99 8.00 0.60
C GLY A 190 -8.15 8.72 1.24
N THR A 191 -9.32 8.48 0.66
CA THR A 191 -10.61 8.96 1.15
C THR A 191 -11.43 7.86 1.83
N ASP A 192 -10.89 6.65 1.94
CA ASP A 192 -11.53 5.48 2.54
C ASP A 192 -10.47 4.66 3.29
N LEU A 193 -10.57 4.65 4.62
CA LEU A 193 -9.60 4.00 5.50
C LEU A 193 -9.49 2.50 5.24
N LYS A 194 -10.61 1.82 5.01
CA LYS A 194 -10.63 0.37 4.75
C LYS A 194 -9.83 0.03 3.50
N ALA A 195 -10.04 0.76 2.41
CA ALA A 195 -9.36 0.51 1.14
C ALA A 195 -7.86 0.78 1.20
N ILE A 196 -7.42 1.83 1.90
CA ILE A 196 -5.98 2.10 2.05
C ILE A 196 -5.31 1.05 2.95
N THR A 197 -5.99 0.60 4.02
CA THR A 197 -5.47 -0.47 4.89
C THR A 197 -5.34 -1.79 4.15
N GLU A 198 -6.35 -2.18 3.36
CA GLU A 198 -6.28 -3.38 2.51
C GLU A 198 -5.13 -3.31 1.52
N VAL A 199 -4.92 -2.16 0.87
CA VAL A 199 -3.82 -1.95 -0.07
C VAL A 199 -2.47 -2.00 0.61
N LEU A 200 -2.32 -1.35 1.78
CA LEU A 200 -1.09 -1.44 2.56
C LEU A 200 -0.78 -2.90 2.91
N ASN A 201 -1.77 -3.65 3.40
CA ASN A 201 -1.63 -5.05 3.77
C ASN A 201 -1.20 -5.94 2.59
N ILE A 202 -1.78 -5.72 1.40
CA ILE A 202 -1.40 -6.45 0.17
C ILE A 202 0.07 -6.19 -0.19
N ILE A 203 0.52 -4.95 -0.09
CA ILE A 203 1.89 -4.58 -0.46
C ILE A 203 2.89 -5.17 0.55
N VAL A 204 2.68 -4.99 1.85
CA VAL A 204 3.62 -5.49 2.87
C VAL A 204 3.70 -7.01 2.88
N THR A 205 2.58 -7.72 2.68
CA THR A 205 2.58 -9.19 2.58
C THR A 205 3.26 -9.68 1.30
N THR A 206 3.15 -8.94 0.19
CA THR A 206 3.90 -9.21 -1.05
C THR A 206 5.41 -9.14 -0.81
N PHE A 207 5.88 -8.15 -0.05
CA PHE A 207 7.30 -8.09 0.32
C PHE A 207 7.70 -9.20 1.31
N ALA A 208 6.86 -9.50 2.29
CA ALA A 208 7.14 -10.55 3.27
C ALA A 208 7.20 -11.96 2.64
N ASP A 209 6.44 -12.23 1.57
CA ASP A 209 6.57 -13.45 0.78
C ASP A 209 7.97 -13.62 0.15
N ARG A 210 8.70 -12.52 -0.01
CA ARG A 210 10.11 -12.51 -0.44
C ARG A 210 11.12 -12.46 0.71
N GLY A 211 10.67 -12.67 1.95
CA GLY A 211 11.52 -12.72 3.14
C GLY A 211 11.79 -11.35 3.78
N ALA A 212 11.15 -10.28 3.30
CA ALA A 212 11.28 -8.98 3.92
C ALA A 212 10.61 -8.93 5.30
N GLN A 213 11.09 -8.04 6.16
CA GLN A 213 10.57 -7.86 7.51
C GLN A 213 9.64 -6.66 7.57
N ILE A 214 8.45 -6.83 8.17
CA ILE A 214 7.45 -5.78 8.30
C ILE A 214 7.59 -5.12 9.67
N TYR A 215 7.55 -3.79 9.70
CA TYR A 215 7.60 -2.98 10.91
C TYR A 215 6.37 -2.06 10.97
N ALA A 216 5.76 -2.01 12.15
CA ALA A 216 4.66 -1.11 12.44
C ALA A 216 5.11 0.35 12.50
N VAL A 217 4.20 1.24 12.10
CA VAL A 217 4.31 2.69 12.22
C VAL A 217 3.10 3.21 12.99
N GLU A 218 3.33 4.11 13.94
CA GLU A 218 2.28 4.82 14.67
C GLU A 218 1.89 6.09 13.89
N ASN A 219 0.68 6.12 13.33
CA ASN A 219 0.12 7.28 12.63
C ASN A 219 -0.72 8.10 13.61
N HIS A 220 -0.15 9.17 14.14
CA HIS A 220 -0.79 10.07 15.10
C HIS A 220 -1.64 11.12 14.37
N TYR A 221 -2.95 11.04 14.51
CA TYR A 221 -3.90 11.98 13.94
C TYR A 221 -4.10 13.19 14.86
N TYR A 222 -4.41 14.34 14.25
CA TYR A 222 -4.69 15.61 14.93
C TYR A 222 -5.80 15.57 16.00
N ASN A 223 -6.67 14.56 15.96
CA ASN A 223 -7.76 14.35 16.92
C ASN A 223 -7.30 13.57 18.18
N GLY A 224 -6.03 13.18 18.27
CA GLY A 224 -5.46 12.40 19.37
C GLY A 224 -5.52 10.88 19.16
N GLU A 225 -6.10 10.41 18.04
CA GLU A 225 -6.09 9.00 17.65
C GLU A 225 -4.70 8.59 17.13
N ALA A 226 -4.27 7.37 17.44
CA ALA A 226 -3.05 6.79 16.91
C ALA A 226 -3.38 5.46 16.23
N LEU A 227 -3.27 5.43 14.91
CA LEU A 227 -3.46 4.21 14.12
C LEU A 227 -2.12 3.52 13.91
N LYS A 228 -2.00 2.32 14.47
CA LYS A 228 -0.84 1.46 14.28
C LYS A 228 -1.05 0.58 13.06
N THR A 229 -0.18 0.70 12.07
CA THR A 229 -0.28 -0.02 10.80
C THR A 229 1.06 -0.60 10.36
N PRO A 230 1.07 -1.71 9.59
CA PRO A 230 -0.09 -2.46 9.10
C PRO A 230 -0.74 -3.32 10.20
N ASP A 231 -2.04 -3.57 10.06
CA ASP A 231 -2.76 -4.56 10.88
C ASP A 231 -2.98 -5.81 10.03
N LEU A 232 -2.23 -6.87 10.33
CA LEU A 232 -2.26 -8.16 9.63
C LEU A 232 -2.96 -9.25 10.45
N GLY A 233 -3.72 -8.87 11.48
CA GLY A 233 -4.52 -9.81 12.25
C GLY A 233 -5.54 -10.55 11.36
N PRO A 234 -5.67 -11.88 11.49
CA PRO A 234 -6.71 -12.61 10.78
C PRO A 234 -8.09 -12.20 11.26
N ARG A 235 -9.08 -12.41 10.40
CA ARG A 235 -10.49 -12.26 10.75
C ARG A 235 -11.12 -13.64 10.86
N GLU A 236 -11.89 -13.83 11.92
CA GLU A 236 -12.62 -15.07 12.16
C GLU A 236 -14.07 -14.94 11.66
N MET A 237 -14.61 -16.04 11.15
CA MET A 237 -16.00 -16.14 10.71
C MET A 237 -16.50 -17.56 10.97
N ALA A 238 -17.66 -17.70 11.59
CA ALA A 238 -18.32 -19.00 11.75
C ALA A 238 -18.93 -19.45 10.42
N LEU A 239 -18.70 -20.70 10.04
CA LEU A 239 -19.26 -21.32 8.85
C LEU A 239 -19.94 -22.64 9.23
N ASP A 240 -21.22 -22.76 8.85
CA ASP A 240 -22.00 -23.98 9.03
C ASP A 240 -21.80 -24.92 7.83
N ASN A 241 -21.40 -26.16 8.08
CA ASN A 241 -21.17 -27.15 7.03
C ASN A 241 -22.47 -27.56 6.32
N ASP A 242 -23.61 -27.55 7.01
CA ASP A 242 -24.90 -27.86 6.40
C ASP A 242 -25.30 -26.76 5.39
N TYR A 243 -24.97 -25.50 5.70
CA TYR A 243 -25.13 -24.39 4.76
C TYR A 243 -24.26 -24.54 3.51
N VAL A 244 -23.01 -24.99 3.67
CA VAL A 244 -22.09 -25.26 2.54
C VAL A 244 -22.68 -26.35 1.64
N ASN A 245 -23.05 -27.48 2.22
CA ASN A 245 -23.60 -28.63 1.50
C ASN A 245 -24.92 -28.27 0.79
N GLY A 246 -25.83 -27.58 1.48
CA GLY A 246 -27.10 -27.12 0.92
C GLY A 246 -26.93 -26.11 -0.23
N THR A 247 -25.89 -25.26 -0.18
CA THR A 247 -25.62 -24.26 -1.23
C THR A 247 -24.95 -24.88 -2.45
N LEU A 248 -23.99 -25.80 -2.25
CA LEU A 248 -23.22 -26.41 -3.34
C LEU A 248 -23.87 -27.67 -3.93
N GLY A 249 -24.84 -28.26 -3.23
CA GLY A 249 -25.45 -29.55 -3.61
C GLY A 249 -24.48 -30.73 -3.45
N MET A 250 -23.65 -30.68 -2.40
CA MET A 250 -22.59 -31.65 -2.09
C MET A 250 -22.81 -32.27 -0.70
N GLU A 251 -22.05 -33.31 -0.37
CA GLU A 251 -22.08 -33.99 0.93
C GLU A 251 -20.68 -34.06 1.56
N PHE A 252 -20.05 -32.90 1.79
CA PHE A 252 -18.75 -32.83 2.45
C PHE A 252 -18.88 -33.03 3.95
N THR A 253 -17.92 -33.72 4.57
CA THR A 253 -17.72 -33.64 6.03
C THR A 253 -17.08 -32.30 6.41
N SER A 254 -17.18 -31.91 7.68
CA SER A 254 -16.53 -30.68 8.18
C SER A 254 -15.02 -30.68 7.94
N GLU A 255 -14.37 -31.85 8.05
CA GLU A 255 -12.94 -32.01 7.78
C GLU A 255 -12.58 -31.85 6.30
N GLU A 256 -13.43 -32.33 5.39
CA GLU A 256 -13.25 -32.14 3.95
C GLU A 256 -13.40 -30.66 3.58
N THR A 257 -14.41 -29.99 4.13
CA THR A 257 -14.61 -28.55 3.98
C THR A 257 -13.42 -27.76 4.50
N ALA A 258 -12.92 -28.06 5.71
CA ALA A 258 -11.74 -27.42 6.28
C ALA A 258 -10.48 -27.64 5.41
N THR A 259 -10.29 -28.85 4.89
CA THR A 259 -9.18 -29.17 3.98
C THR A 259 -9.24 -28.35 2.68
N LEU A 260 -10.43 -28.20 2.10
CA LEU A 260 -10.63 -27.40 0.89
C LEU A 260 -10.44 -25.91 1.15
N LEU A 261 -10.92 -25.39 2.29
CA LEU A 261 -10.67 -24.02 2.73
C LEU A 261 -9.17 -23.76 2.93
N GLY A 262 -8.43 -24.73 3.49
CA GLY A 262 -6.97 -24.70 3.58
C GLY A 262 -6.28 -24.52 2.23
N LYS A 263 -6.79 -25.15 1.17
CA LYS A 263 -6.29 -24.94 -0.21
C LYS A 263 -6.61 -23.56 -0.77
N MET A 264 -7.59 -22.86 -0.19
CA MET A 264 -7.94 -21.48 -0.54
C MET A 264 -7.25 -20.43 0.35
N GLY A 265 -6.38 -20.87 1.28
CA GLY A 265 -5.59 -20.00 2.15
C GLY A 265 -6.28 -19.59 3.45
N TYR A 266 -7.34 -20.29 3.85
CA TYR A 266 -7.99 -20.12 5.15
C TYR A 266 -7.38 -21.08 6.18
N ASP A 267 -7.51 -20.72 7.45
CA ASP A 267 -7.39 -21.68 8.56
C ASP A 267 -8.82 -22.08 8.98
N ALA A 268 -9.06 -23.36 9.23
CA ALA A 268 -10.40 -23.93 9.42
C ALA A 268 -10.37 -25.19 10.28
#